data_AF-A0A2K2DDX1-F1
#
_entry.id   AF-A0A2K2DDX1-F1
#
_cell.length_a   1.000
_cell.length_b   1.000
_cell.length_c   1.000
_cell.angle_alpha   90.00
_cell.angle_beta   90.00
_cell.angle_gamma   90.00
#
_symmetry.space_group_name_H-M   'P 1'
#
loop_
_entity.id
_entity.type
_entity.pdbx_description
1 polymer ?
#
loop_
_entity_poly.entity_id
_entity_poly.type
_entity_poly.pdbx_seq_one_letter_code
_entity_poly.pdbx_strand_id
1 'polypeptide(L)'
;MTINPFSLDTQMLWFRAHVQQLTQQNPVGINVLSGALVALGEIGGNDYNFAFGSPGMTRERVRAFVPAVVDKLAAAVEELIAMGARAFMVPGNLPFGCTPLYLRRFGRSASAGDYDPRTGCLAWFNAFAEYHNRVLNARLDELRLRHPDVAIVYADWYGAMMSIFQSPGKLGFTNALLSCCGNQTVPCGQPGCTVCDDPSTYGSWDGTHPTEAVYKVIADGVLHGPHASPLPLAKTCPPS
;
A
#
# COMPACT_ATOMS: atom_id res chain seq x y z
N MET A 1 -15.33 -18.69 -3.90
CA MET A 1 -14.90 -17.76 -4.96
C MET A 1 -13.44 -18.07 -5.23
N THR A 2 -13.14 -18.73 -6.34
CA THR A 2 -11.76 -18.96 -6.81
C THR A 2 -11.26 -17.64 -7.38
N ILE A 3 -10.61 -16.83 -6.55
CA ILE A 3 -9.84 -15.69 -7.04
C ILE A 3 -8.58 -16.30 -7.66
N ASN A 4 -8.44 -16.23 -8.99
CA ASN A 4 -7.16 -16.50 -9.63
C ASN A 4 -6.28 -15.28 -9.36
N PRO A 5 -5.22 -15.37 -8.54
CA PRO A 5 -4.36 -14.22 -8.29
C PRO A 5 -3.60 -13.92 -9.59
N PHE A 6 -3.95 -12.82 -10.26
CA PHE A 6 -3.17 -12.32 -11.37
C PHE A 6 -1.96 -11.58 -10.81
N SER A 7 -0.78 -12.18 -10.99
CA SER A 7 0.49 -11.59 -10.54
C SER A 7 0.72 -10.21 -11.17
N LEU A 8 1.59 -9.42 -10.55
CA LEU A 8 2.03 -8.14 -11.12
C LEU A 8 2.55 -8.30 -12.56
N ASP A 9 3.29 -9.39 -12.84
CA ASP A 9 3.78 -9.70 -14.20
C ASP A 9 2.61 -9.81 -15.21
N THR A 10 1.50 -10.44 -14.80
CA THR A 10 0.31 -10.59 -15.67
C THR A 10 -0.37 -9.24 -15.89
N GLN A 11 -0.49 -8.43 -14.83
CA GLN A 11 -1.07 -7.09 -14.91
C GLN A 11 -0.22 -6.16 -15.80
N MET A 12 1.11 -6.27 -15.73
CA MET A 12 2.05 -5.55 -16.58
C MET A 12 1.90 -5.94 -18.06
N LEU A 13 1.72 -7.23 -18.36
CA LEU A 13 1.45 -7.68 -19.73
C LEU A 13 0.18 -7.05 -20.31
N TRP A 14 -0.90 -7.01 -19.52
CA TRP A 14 -2.15 -6.38 -19.94
C TRP A 14 -2.02 -4.87 -20.11
N PHE A 15 -1.35 -4.20 -19.17
CA PHE A 15 -1.10 -2.77 -19.24
C PHE A 15 -0.30 -2.41 -20.50
N ARG A 16 0.78 -3.16 -20.79
CA ARG A 16 1.59 -2.98 -21.98
C ARG A 16 0.77 -3.14 -23.26
N ALA A 17 -0.03 -4.21 -23.36
CA ALA A 17 -0.90 -4.43 -24.51
C ALA A 17 -1.90 -3.28 -24.70
N HIS A 18 -2.45 -2.76 -23.61
CA HIS A 18 -3.38 -1.63 -23.65
C HIS A 18 -2.70 -0.34 -24.12
N VAL A 19 -1.52 0.00 -23.57
CA VAL A 19 -0.76 1.19 -24.00
C VAL A 19 -0.37 1.09 -25.48
N GLN A 20 0.02 -0.09 -25.96
CA GLN A 20 0.31 -0.30 -27.39
C GLN A 20 -0.92 -0.05 -28.27
N GLN A 21 -2.10 -0.50 -27.85
CA GLN A 21 -3.34 -0.25 -28.57
C GLN A 21 -3.68 1.25 -28.63
N LEU A 22 -3.50 1.98 -27.52
CA LEU A 22 -3.73 3.43 -27.49
C LEU A 22 -2.80 4.18 -28.45
N THR A 23 -1.52 3.80 -28.51
CA THR A 23 -0.55 4.40 -29.43
C THR A 23 -0.87 4.09 -30.89
N GLN A 24 -1.35 2.87 -31.20
CA GLN A 24 -1.79 2.51 -32.55
C GLN A 24 -3.03 3.31 -33.00
N GLN A 25 -3.92 3.62 -32.07
CA GLN A 25 -5.14 4.40 -32.34
C GLN A 25 -4.89 5.92 -32.42
N ASN A 26 -3.77 6.41 -31.88
CA ASN A 26 -3.37 7.83 -31.93
C ASN A 26 -1.96 8.00 -32.54
N PRO A 27 -1.84 8.06 -33.87
CA PRO A 27 -0.55 8.08 -34.59
C PRO A 27 0.28 9.37 -34.41
N VAL A 28 -0.14 10.30 -33.54
CA VAL A 28 0.60 11.55 -33.23
C VAL A 28 1.93 11.27 -32.50
N GLY A 29 2.21 10.01 -32.11
CA GLY A 29 3.50 9.63 -31.52
C GLY A 29 3.69 10.14 -30.09
N ILE A 30 2.60 10.55 -29.42
CA ILE A 30 2.64 10.99 -28.03
C ILE A 30 2.85 9.76 -27.15
N ASN A 31 3.98 9.71 -26.45
CA ASN A 31 4.15 8.76 -25.37
C ASN A 31 3.22 9.15 -24.22
N VAL A 32 2.11 8.42 -24.04
CA VAL A 32 1.11 8.72 -23.02
C VAL A 32 1.66 8.66 -21.59
N LEU A 33 2.79 8.00 -21.37
CA LEU A 33 3.41 7.87 -20.05
C LEU A 33 4.41 8.98 -19.74
N SER A 34 4.95 9.67 -20.74
CA SER A 34 6.00 10.67 -20.51
C SER A 34 5.50 11.90 -19.76
N GLY A 35 4.21 12.25 -19.93
CA GLY A 35 3.54 13.33 -19.19
C GLY A 35 2.69 12.85 -18.01
N ALA A 36 2.65 11.55 -17.72
CA ALA A 36 1.80 10.99 -16.67
C ALA A 36 2.57 10.77 -15.36
N LEU A 37 1.87 10.94 -14.24
CA LEU A 37 2.29 10.38 -12.96
C LEU A 37 1.83 8.92 -12.89
N VAL A 38 2.77 8.00 -12.72
CA VAL A 38 2.48 6.58 -12.51
C VAL A 38 2.45 6.27 -11.02
N ALA A 39 1.25 6.01 -10.48
CA ALA A 39 1.08 5.47 -9.14
C ALA A 39 1.13 3.93 -9.19
N LEU A 40 2.21 3.33 -8.70
CA LEU A 40 2.44 1.88 -8.76
C LEU A 40 2.35 1.23 -7.38
N GLY A 41 1.14 0.86 -6.97
CA GLY A 41 0.87 0.13 -5.73
C GLY A 41 -0.40 0.58 -5.00
N GLU A 42 -0.69 0.05 -3.82
CA GLU A 42 0.17 -0.80 -2.95
C GLU A 42 0.38 -2.24 -3.49
N ILE A 43 1.64 -2.68 -3.62
CA ILE A 43 2.03 -4.03 -4.07
C ILE A 43 2.74 -4.77 -2.93
N GLY A 44 2.36 -6.03 -2.73
CA GLY A 44 2.92 -6.92 -1.71
C GLY A 44 1.91 -7.28 -0.62
N GLY A 45 0.94 -6.42 -0.33
CA GLY A 45 -0.10 -6.62 0.67
C GLY A 45 -0.84 -7.94 0.46
N ASN A 46 -1.30 -8.22 -0.75
CA ASN A 46 -1.96 -9.49 -1.07
C ASN A 46 -1.01 -10.68 -0.97
N ASP A 47 0.22 -10.58 -1.47
CA ASP A 47 1.24 -11.62 -1.39
C ASP A 47 1.43 -12.08 0.07
N TYR A 48 1.47 -11.13 1.00
CA TYR A 48 1.63 -11.41 2.42
C TYR A 48 0.32 -11.85 3.10
N ASN A 49 -0.81 -11.18 2.82
CA ASN A 49 -2.11 -11.50 3.41
C ASN A 49 -2.52 -12.95 3.13
N PHE A 50 -2.33 -13.42 1.90
CA PHE A 50 -2.59 -14.81 1.54
C PHE A 50 -1.56 -15.77 2.14
N ALA A 51 -0.28 -15.39 2.14
CA ALA A 51 0.79 -16.21 2.70
C ALA A 51 0.61 -16.44 4.20
N PHE A 52 0.37 -15.39 5.01
CA PHE A 52 0.09 -15.53 6.43
C PHE A 52 -1.16 -16.35 6.74
N GLY A 53 -2.06 -16.47 5.75
CA GLY A 53 -3.25 -17.26 5.89
C GLY A 53 -3.18 -18.69 5.40
N SER A 54 -2.06 -19.09 4.80
CA SER A 54 -1.91 -20.38 4.15
C SER A 54 -1.31 -21.43 5.11
N PRO A 55 -1.80 -22.68 5.09
CA PRO A 55 -1.22 -23.76 5.90
C PRO A 55 0.28 -23.95 5.63
N GLY A 56 1.07 -24.08 6.70
CA GLY A 56 2.52 -24.31 6.62
C GLY A 56 3.39 -23.07 6.36
N MET A 57 2.79 -21.88 6.19
CA MET A 57 3.54 -20.64 6.01
C MET A 57 3.82 -19.97 7.36
N THR A 58 5.05 -20.11 7.85
CA THR A 58 5.49 -19.44 9.08
C THR A 58 5.83 -17.97 8.82
N ARG A 59 5.85 -17.18 9.89
CA ARG A 59 6.29 -15.78 9.91
C ARG A 59 7.63 -15.57 9.18
N GLU A 60 8.59 -16.46 9.41
CA GLU A 60 9.93 -16.44 8.82
C GLU A 60 9.89 -16.78 7.33
N ARG A 61 9.09 -17.78 6.93
CA ARG A 61 8.89 -18.11 5.52
C ARG A 61 8.29 -16.93 4.77
N VAL A 62 7.24 -16.28 5.30
CA VAL A 62 6.64 -15.11 4.65
C VAL A 62 7.65 -13.97 4.54
N ARG A 63 8.46 -13.74 5.60
CA ARG A 63 9.53 -12.73 5.59
C ARG A 63 10.59 -12.99 4.53
N ALA A 64 10.88 -14.26 4.23
CA ALA A 64 11.87 -14.63 3.22
C ALA A 64 11.47 -14.26 1.78
N PHE A 65 10.17 -14.08 1.48
CA PHE A 65 9.72 -13.67 0.14
C PHE A 65 9.79 -12.16 -0.09
N VAL A 66 10.00 -11.35 0.95
CA VAL A 66 10.00 -9.88 0.83
C VAL A 66 10.96 -9.37 -0.25
N PRO A 67 12.23 -9.81 -0.33
CA PRO A 67 13.13 -9.36 -1.39
C PRO A 67 12.58 -9.68 -2.79
N ALA A 68 12.04 -10.89 -3.00
CA ALA A 68 11.50 -11.29 -4.30
C ALA A 68 10.26 -10.46 -4.71
N VAL A 69 9.40 -10.11 -3.76
CA VAL A 69 8.24 -9.22 -4.02
C VAL A 69 8.72 -7.81 -4.40
N VAL A 70 9.70 -7.26 -3.66
CA VAL A 70 10.28 -5.95 -3.96
C VAL A 70 11.00 -5.94 -5.31
N ASP A 71 11.72 -7.00 -5.65
CA ASP A 71 12.40 -7.14 -6.94
C ASP A 71 11.41 -7.17 -8.10
N LYS A 72 10.25 -7.82 -7.92
CA LYS A 72 9.17 -7.80 -8.92
C LYS A 72 8.58 -6.41 -9.11
N LEU A 73 8.36 -5.67 -8.02
CA LEU A 73 7.92 -4.29 -8.12
C LEU A 73 8.97 -3.40 -8.80
N ALA A 74 10.25 -3.53 -8.44
CA ALA A 74 11.33 -2.78 -9.07
C ALA A 74 11.46 -3.08 -10.57
N ALA A 75 11.28 -4.34 -10.97
CA ALA A 75 11.25 -4.74 -12.37
C ALA A 75 10.07 -4.12 -13.13
N ALA A 76 8.90 -3.99 -12.50
CA ALA A 76 7.77 -3.28 -13.09
C ALA A 76 8.05 -1.78 -13.29
N VAL A 77 8.73 -1.12 -12.33
CA VAL A 77 9.18 0.27 -12.49
C VAL A 77 10.13 0.40 -13.69
N GLU A 78 11.14 -0.47 -13.81
CA GLU A 78 12.05 -0.51 -14.97
C GLU A 78 11.32 -0.66 -16.30
N GLU A 79 10.36 -1.58 -16.36
CA GLU A 79 9.57 -1.81 -17.55
C GLU A 79 8.77 -0.56 -17.95
N LEU A 80 8.15 0.11 -16.98
CA LEU A 80 7.40 1.34 -17.22
C LEU A 80 8.32 2.49 -17.66
N ILE A 81 9.54 2.58 -17.12
CA ILE A 81 10.57 3.53 -17.58
C ILE A 81 10.93 3.25 -19.05
N ALA A 82 11.14 1.98 -19.41
CA ALA A 82 11.42 1.56 -20.78
C ALA A 82 10.24 1.83 -21.73
N MET A 83 9.01 1.85 -21.23
CA MET A 83 7.81 2.28 -21.96
C MET A 83 7.66 3.81 -22.03
N GLY A 84 8.52 4.57 -21.34
CA GLY A 84 8.60 6.02 -21.41
C GLY A 84 8.01 6.79 -20.24
N ALA A 85 7.60 6.12 -19.16
CA ALA A 85 7.21 6.80 -17.93
C ALA A 85 8.40 7.57 -17.34
N ARG A 86 8.13 8.77 -16.81
CA ARG A 86 9.16 9.66 -16.24
C ARG A 86 8.87 10.12 -14.81
N ALA A 87 7.66 9.90 -14.31
CA ALA A 87 7.27 10.28 -12.96
C ALA A 87 6.55 9.12 -12.26
N PHE A 88 7.02 8.74 -11.09
CA PHE A 88 6.50 7.63 -10.30
C PHE A 88 6.20 8.05 -8.86
N MET A 89 5.07 7.56 -8.35
CA MET A 89 4.80 7.45 -6.92
C MET A 89 4.65 5.98 -6.57
N VAL A 90 5.49 5.50 -5.67
CA VAL A 90 5.54 4.09 -5.24
C VAL A 90 5.26 4.04 -3.74
N PRO A 91 4.06 3.62 -3.31
CA PRO A 91 3.74 3.51 -1.91
C PRO A 91 4.36 2.25 -1.28
N GLY A 92 4.78 2.38 -0.02
CA GLY A 92 5.04 1.22 0.84
C GLY A 92 3.76 0.62 1.41
N ASN A 93 3.90 -0.51 2.10
CA ASN A 93 2.82 -1.18 2.80
C ASN A 93 2.34 -0.41 4.02
N LEU A 94 1.04 -0.49 4.26
CA LEU A 94 0.35 0.04 5.45
C LEU A 94 0.77 -0.73 6.73
N PRO A 95 0.54 -0.17 7.93
CA PRO A 95 0.82 -0.84 9.19
C PRO A 95 -0.13 -2.02 9.44
N PHE A 96 0.24 -3.20 8.94
CA PHE A 96 -0.58 -4.42 9.00
C PHE A 96 -1.06 -4.78 10.39
N GLY A 97 -0.23 -4.57 11.41
CA GLY A 97 -0.58 -4.89 12.80
C GLY A 97 -1.72 -4.03 13.36
N CYS A 98 -2.01 -2.90 12.73
CA CYS A 98 -3.12 -2.02 13.09
C CYS A 98 -4.41 -2.30 12.29
N THR A 99 -4.33 -3.12 11.23
CA THR A 99 -5.47 -3.45 10.37
C THR A 99 -6.45 -4.36 11.12
N PRO A 100 -7.77 -4.08 11.12
CA PRO A 100 -8.75 -4.90 11.84
C PRO A 100 -8.73 -6.39 11.44
N LEU A 101 -8.45 -6.70 10.17
CA LEU A 101 -8.26 -8.08 9.69
C LEU A 101 -7.18 -8.81 10.49
N TYR A 102 -6.03 -8.19 10.71
CA TYR A 102 -4.91 -8.78 11.42
C TYR A 102 -5.20 -8.88 12.92
N LEU A 103 -5.76 -7.84 13.52
CA LEU A 103 -6.19 -7.84 14.92
C LEU A 103 -7.21 -8.97 15.18
N ARG A 104 -8.19 -9.14 14.30
CA ARG A 104 -9.17 -10.23 14.41
C ARG A 104 -8.54 -11.60 14.22
N ARG A 105 -7.69 -11.75 13.20
CA ARG A 105 -7.14 -13.05 12.77
C ARG A 105 -6.08 -13.57 13.73
N PHE A 106 -5.19 -12.70 14.18
CA PHE A 106 -4.01 -13.09 14.96
C PHE A 106 -4.10 -12.66 16.42
N GLY A 107 -4.98 -11.71 16.75
CA GLY A 107 -5.09 -11.18 18.10
C GLY A 107 -5.65 -12.16 19.12
N ARG A 108 -6.46 -13.14 18.71
CA ARG A 108 -6.99 -14.19 19.60
C ARG A 108 -5.92 -15.12 20.17
N SER A 109 -4.83 -15.31 19.43
CA SER A 109 -3.69 -16.14 19.82
C SER A 109 -2.51 -15.31 20.33
N ALA A 110 -2.66 -13.99 20.35
CA ALA A 110 -1.64 -13.07 20.81
C ALA A 110 -1.73 -12.90 22.34
N SER A 111 -0.57 -12.79 22.98
CA SER A 111 -0.42 -12.38 24.36
C SER A 111 -0.47 -10.86 24.48
N ALA A 112 -0.68 -10.33 25.70
CA ALA A 112 -0.66 -8.89 25.93
C ALA A 112 0.66 -8.22 25.49
N GLY A 113 1.79 -8.94 25.56
CA GLY A 113 3.10 -8.45 25.15
C GLY A 113 3.33 -8.39 23.64
N ASP A 114 2.44 -8.98 22.83
CA ASP A 114 2.52 -8.92 21.36
C ASP A 114 1.97 -7.62 20.77
N TYR A 115 1.26 -6.84 21.59
CA TYR A 115 0.68 -5.57 21.19
C TYR A 115 1.60 -4.41 21.59
N ASP A 116 1.73 -3.43 20.70
CA ASP A 116 2.34 -2.15 21.04
C ASP A 116 1.41 -1.40 22.03
N PRO A 117 1.89 -1.05 23.23
CA PRO A 117 1.03 -0.49 24.28
C PRO A 117 0.53 0.93 23.97
N ARG A 118 1.17 1.63 23.03
CA ARG A 118 0.80 3.00 22.65
C ARG A 118 -0.31 3.01 21.61
N THR A 119 -0.27 2.07 20.68
CA THR A 119 -1.14 2.04 19.49
C THR A 119 -2.18 0.93 19.53
N GLY A 120 -1.99 -0.11 20.34
CA GLY A 120 -2.84 -1.29 20.36
C GLY A 120 -2.67 -2.21 19.14
N CYS A 121 -1.64 -1.95 18.32
CA CYS A 121 -1.37 -2.73 17.12
C CYS A 121 -0.49 -3.95 17.41
N LEU A 122 -0.58 -5.01 16.60
CA LEU A 122 0.30 -6.17 16.71
C LEU A 122 1.72 -5.83 16.22
N ALA A 123 2.67 -5.81 17.14
CA ALA A 123 4.02 -5.29 16.90
C ALA A 123 4.77 -6.06 15.80
N TRP A 124 4.65 -7.40 15.78
CA TRP A 124 5.35 -8.23 14.79
C TRP A 124 4.94 -7.92 13.34
N PHE A 125 3.64 -7.69 13.09
CA PHE A 125 3.14 -7.40 11.74
C PHE A 125 3.51 -5.99 11.27
N ASN A 126 3.56 -5.03 12.18
CA ASN A 126 4.11 -3.70 11.88
C ASN A 126 5.61 -3.77 11.56
N ALA A 127 6.40 -4.50 12.36
CA ALA A 127 7.82 -4.70 12.09
C ALA A 127 8.08 -5.44 10.75
N PHE A 128 7.15 -6.30 10.33
CA PHE A 128 7.17 -6.93 9.01
C PHE A 128 6.91 -5.92 7.89
N ALA A 129 5.86 -5.09 8.00
CA ALA A 129 5.55 -4.05 7.02
C ALA A 129 6.70 -3.05 6.89
N GLU A 130 7.29 -2.61 8.01
CA GLU A 130 8.48 -1.75 8.01
C GLU A 130 9.68 -2.41 7.33
N TYR A 131 9.86 -3.73 7.50
CA TYR A 131 10.93 -4.44 6.81
C TYR A 131 10.74 -4.43 5.29
N HIS A 132 9.53 -4.72 4.79
CA HIS A 132 9.22 -4.56 3.37
C HIS A 132 9.54 -3.13 2.90
N ASN A 133 9.06 -2.14 3.64
CA ASN A 133 9.21 -0.72 3.29
C ASN A 133 10.67 -0.29 3.23
N ARG A 134 11.53 -0.78 4.14
CA ARG A 134 12.97 -0.53 4.09
C ARG A 134 13.64 -1.16 2.88
N VAL A 135 13.32 -2.41 2.56
CA VAL A 135 13.86 -3.11 1.38
C VAL A 135 13.42 -2.42 0.09
N LEU A 136 12.15 -2.02 0.02
CA LEU A 136 11.60 -1.23 -1.08
C LEU A 136 12.33 0.11 -1.24
N ASN A 137 12.46 0.89 -0.16
CA ASN A 137 13.08 2.21 -0.23
C ASN A 137 14.53 2.13 -0.73
N ALA A 138 15.32 1.18 -0.21
CA ALA A 138 16.68 0.93 -0.70
C ALA A 138 16.71 0.58 -2.20
N ARG A 139 15.75 -0.24 -2.67
CA ARG A 139 15.65 -0.59 -4.08
C ARG A 139 15.23 0.59 -4.96
N LEU A 140 14.38 1.49 -4.45
CA LEU A 140 14.03 2.74 -5.13
C LEU A 140 15.21 3.71 -5.18
N ASP A 141 16.08 3.74 -4.17
CA ASP A 141 17.33 4.52 -4.21
C ASP A 141 18.26 4.04 -5.33
N GLU A 142 18.42 2.71 -5.47
CA GLU A 142 19.17 2.12 -6.59
C GLU A 142 18.56 2.44 -7.95
N LEU A 143 17.22 2.49 -8.05
CA LEU A 143 16.51 2.88 -9.26
C LEU A 143 16.78 4.35 -9.62
N ARG A 144 16.72 5.26 -8.65
CA ARG A 144 17.02 6.69 -8.84
C ARG A 144 18.45 6.91 -9.34
N LEU A 145 19.42 6.15 -8.82
CA LEU A 145 20.81 6.22 -9.28
C LEU A 145 20.99 5.75 -10.73
N ARG A 146 20.21 4.76 -11.16
CA ARG A 146 20.29 4.20 -12.52
C ARG A 146 19.51 5.03 -13.55
N HIS A 147 18.48 5.74 -13.12
CA HIS A 147 17.61 6.57 -13.97
C HIS A 147 17.52 8.01 -13.45
N PRO A 148 18.61 8.80 -13.54
CA PRO A 148 18.65 10.15 -12.99
C PRO A 148 17.69 11.14 -13.67
N ASP A 149 17.16 10.81 -14.85
CA ASP A 149 16.15 11.57 -15.59
C ASP A 149 14.71 11.20 -15.22
N VAL A 150 14.51 10.25 -14.30
CA VAL A 150 13.20 9.78 -13.85
C VAL A 150 12.94 10.21 -12.41
N ALA A 151 11.82 10.90 -12.20
CA ALA A 151 11.33 11.22 -10.86
C ALA A 151 10.70 9.97 -10.22
N ILE A 152 11.29 9.48 -9.13
CA ILE A 152 10.76 8.33 -8.37
C ILE A 152 10.55 8.74 -6.91
N VAL A 153 9.28 8.88 -6.50
CA VAL A 153 8.91 9.24 -5.13
C VAL A 153 8.45 7.99 -4.38
N TYR A 154 9.06 7.72 -3.23
CA TYR A 154 8.53 6.77 -2.26
C TYR A 154 7.43 7.46 -1.45
N ALA A 155 6.23 6.87 -1.41
CA ALA A 155 5.13 7.34 -0.59
C ALA A 155 5.07 6.52 0.72
N ASP A 156 5.33 7.19 1.84
CA ASP A 156 5.36 6.59 3.18
C ASP A 156 3.93 6.43 3.74
N TRP A 157 3.16 5.55 3.12
CA TRP A 157 1.81 5.20 3.57
C TRP A 157 1.81 4.63 5.00
N TYR A 158 2.89 3.92 5.37
CA TYR A 158 3.06 3.40 6.72
C TYR A 158 3.09 4.52 7.75
N GLY A 159 4.02 5.47 7.62
CA GLY A 159 4.16 6.57 8.57
C GLY A 159 2.91 7.44 8.61
N ALA A 160 2.30 7.71 7.44
CA ALA A 160 1.07 8.50 7.37
C ALA A 160 -0.07 7.86 8.14
N MET A 161 -0.34 6.57 7.91
CA MET A 161 -1.39 5.86 8.63
C MET A 161 -1.03 5.61 10.10
N MET A 162 0.26 5.39 10.41
CA MET A 162 0.74 5.21 11.79
C MET A 162 0.52 6.47 12.63
N SER A 163 0.59 7.67 12.04
CA SER A 163 0.31 8.92 12.74
C SER A 163 -1.10 8.96 13.35
N ILE A 164 -2.07 8.30 12.70
CA ILE A 164 -3.44 8.16 13.18
C ILE A 164 -3.47 7.27 14.43
N PHE A 165 -2.83 6.12 14.42
CA PHE A 165 -2.81 5.22 15.58
C PHE A 165 -2.05 5.80 16.78
N GLN A 166 -1.05 6.64 16.53
CA GLN A 166 -0.29 7.30 17.59
C GLN A 166 -1.01 8.50 18.21
N SER A 167 -2.00 9.09 17.53
CA SER A 167 -2.73 10.28 18.00
C SER A 167 -4.15 10.37 17.38
N PRO A 168 -5.01 9.37 17.59
CA PRO A 168 -6.25 9.22 16.82
C PRO A 168 -7.21 10.39 17.06
N GLY A 169 -7.38 10.80 18.31
CA GLY A 169 -8.24 11.94 18.68
C GLY A 169 -7.79 13.29 18.12
N LYS A 170 -6.48 13.49 17.86
CA LYS A 170 -5.99 14.74 17.24
C LYS A 170 -6.36 14.84 15.76
N LEU A 171 -6.60 13.71 15.12
CA LEU A 171 -6.91 13.59 13.70
C LEU A 171 -8.39 13.24 13.45
N GLY A 172 -9.23 13.30 14.49
CA GLY A 172 -10.68 13.07 14.38
C GLY A 172 -11.11 11.60 14.40
N PHE A 173 -10.20 10.66 14.68
CA PHE A 173 -10.51 9.23 14.74
C PHE A 173 -10.83 8.79 16.16
N THR A 174 -12.05 8.29 16.38
CA THR A 174 -12.46 7.65 17.65
C THR A 174 -12.45 6.12 17.54
N ASN A 175 -12.47 5.59 16.31
CA ASN A 175 -12.57 4.17 15.99
C ASN A 175 -11.40 3.72 15.09
N ALA A 176 -10.19 4.20 15.36
CA ALA A 176 -9.02 4.00 14.49
C ALA A 176 -8.73 2.51 14.18
N LEU A 177 -8.83 1.61 15.17
CA LEU A 177 -8.55 0.18 14.99
C LEU A 177 -9.77 -0.65 14.55
N LEU A 178 -10.88 0.00 14.17
CA LEU A 178 -12.14 -0.66 13.81
C LEU A 178 -12.50 -0.43 12.35
N SER A 179 -13.36 -1.32 11.82
CA SER A 179 -13.97 -1.21 10.50
C SER A 179 -15.34 -0.56 10.57
N CYS A 180 -15.65 0.36 9.66
CA CYS A 180 -16.98 0.97 9.56
C CYS A 180 -18.03 0.00 8.97
N CYS A 181 -17.67 -0.72 7.91
CA CYS A 181 -18.51 -1.72 7.25
C CYS A 181 -18.13 -3.14 7.66
N GLY A 182 -19.14 -3.97 7.93
CA GLY A 182 -18.98 -5.27 8.55
C GLY A 182 -19.02 -5.19 10.08
N ASN A 183 -18.87 -6.35 10.71
CA ASN A 183 -18.71 -6.46 12.15
C ASN A 183 -17.70 -7.58 12.49
N GLN A 184 -17.56 -7.92 13.78
CA GLN A 184 -16.55 -8.89 14.22
C GLN A 184 -16.70 -10.28 13.58
N THR A 185 -17.90 -10.63 13.10
CA THR A 185 -18.23 -11.96 12.55
C THR A 185 -18.62 -11.93 11.07
N VAL A 186 -19.25 -10.86 10.59
CA VAL A 186 -19.77 -10.73 9.23
C VAL A 186 -18.93 -9.73 8.42
N PRO A 187 -18.23 -10.17 7.36
CA PRO A 187 -17.51 -9.27 6.47
C PRO A 187 -18.42 -8.23 5.80
N CYS A 188 -17.86 -7.07 5.45
CA CYS A 188 -18.56 -6.08 4.63
C CYS A 188 -19.08 -6.72 3.32
N GLY A 189 -20.29 -6.33 2.91
CA GLY A 189 -20.93 -6.84 1.69
C GLY A 189 -21.55 -8.24 1.80
N GLN A 190 -21.50 -8.88 2.97
CA GLN A 190 -22.21 -10.14 3.24
C GLN A 190 -23.57 -9.89 3.92
N PRO A 191 -24.58 -10.77 3.73
CA PRO A 191 -25.86 -10.67 4.43
C PRO A 191 -25.67 -10.58 5.95
N GLY A 192 -26.31 -9.59 6.58
CA GLY A 192 -26.17 -9.32 8.02
C GLY A 192 -24.98 -8.43 8.40
N CYS A 193 -24.26 -7.86 7.43
CA CYS A 193 -23.26 -6.83 7.72
C CYS A 193 -23.94 -5.53 8.17
N THR A 194 -23.23 -4.77 9.01
CA THR A 194 -23.62 -3.44 9.48
C THR A 194 -22.70 -2.40 8.88
N VAL A 195 -23.16 -1.15 8.82
CA VAL A 195 -22.34 0.01 8.44
C VAL A 195 -22.46 1.03 9.56
N CYS A 196 -21.34 1.66 9.92
CA CYS A 196 -21.30 2.71 10.90
C CYS A 196 -21.99 4.00 10.41
N ASP A 197 -22.40 4.86 11.33
CA ASP A 197 -23.09 6.12 10.97
C ASP A 197 -22.14 7.17 10.39
N ASP A 198 -20.88 7.20 10.85
CA ASP A 198 -19.87 8.19 10.44
C ASP A 198 -18.51 7.52 10.11
N PRO A 199 -18.23 7.22 8.82
CA PRO A 199 -16.98 6.60 8.41
C PRO A 199 -15.75 7.50 8.60
N SER A 200 -15.92 8.81 8.81
CA SER A 200 -14.78 9.73 9.00
C SER A 200 -14.04 9.49 10.32
N THR A 201 -14.68 8.82 11.28
CA THR A 201 -14.11 8.51 12.59
C THR A 201 -13.41 7.14 12.66
N TYR A 202 -13.50 6.33 11.60
CA TYR A 202 -12.99 4.96 11.54
C TYR A 202 -11.68 4.87 10.76
N GLY A 203 -10.75 4.02 11.21
CA GLY A 203 -9.48 3.83 10.50
C GLY A 203 -9.55 2.84 9.34
N SER A 204 -10.60 2.01 9.27
CA SER A 204 -10.82 1.06 8.18
C SER A 204 -12.26 1.08 7.67
N TRP A 205 -12.43 0.92 6.36
CA TRP A 205 -13.73 0.74 5.74
C TRP A 205 -14.25 -0.67 5.98
N ASP A 206 -13.58 -1.72 5.49
CA ASP A 206 -14.10 -3.10 5.47
C ASP A 206 -13.31 -4.11 6.33
N GLY A 207 -12.35 -3.60 7.10
CA GLY A 207 -11.43 -4.39 7.91
C GLY A 207 -10.08 -4.68 7.23
N THR A 208 -9.96 -4.42 5.93
CA THR A 208 -8.69 -4.52 5.18
C THR A 208 -8.26 -3.14 4.69
N HIS A 209 -9.18 -2.43 4.05
CA HIS A 209 -8.91 -1.14 3.40
C HIS A 209 -9.17 0.03 4.37
N PRO A 210 -8.36 1.10 4.33
CA PRO A 210 -8.63 2.33 5.06
C PRO A 210 -9.94 3.02 4.62
N THR A 211 -10.48 3.89 5.47
CA THR A 211 -11.59 4.79 5.06
C THR A 211 -11.07 5.93 4.18
N GLU A 212 -11.97 6.64 3.51
CA GLU A 212 -11.65 7.87 2.78
C GLU A 212 -10.94 8.89 3.68
N ALA A 213 -11.36 9.05 4.94
CA ALA A 213 -10.73 9.97 5.87
C ALA A 213 -9.26 9.62 6.16
N VAL A 214 -8.94 8.33 6.27
CA VAL A 214 -7.54 7.89 6.38
C VAL A 214 -6.79 8.15 5.09
N TYR A 215 -7.37 7.84 3.93
CA TYR A 215 -6.73 8.11 2.63
C TYR A 215 -6.48 9.60 2.41
N LYS A 216 -7.33 10.49 2.95
CA LYS A 216 -7.09 11.93 2.93
C LYS A 216 -5.83 12.32 3.70
N VAL A 217 -5.65 11.81 4.92
CA VAL A 217 -4.44 12.02 5.71
C VAL A 217 -3.20 11.50 4.98
N ILE A 218 -3.30 10.32 4.36
CA ILE A 218 -2.22 9.75 3.55
C ILE A 218 -1.90 10.64 2.35
N ALA A 219 -2.91 11.05 1.58
CA ALA A 219 -2.75 11.87 0.38
C ALA A 219 -2.12 13.23 0.73
N ASP A 220 -2.63 13.92 1.75
CA ASP A 220 -2.08 15.21 2.20
C ASP A 220 -0.61 15.05 2.64
N GLY A 221 -0.31 13.98 3.40
CA GLY A 221 1.04 13.67 3.85
C GLY A 221 2.01 13.36 2.72
N VAL A 222 1.56 12.69 1.65
CA VAL A 222 2.39 12.36 0.48
C VAL A 222 2.57 13.56 -0.44
N LEU A 223 1.50 14.32 -0.69
CA LEU A 223 1.50 15.48 -1.58
C LEU A 223 2.31 16.63 -1.00
N HIS A 224 2.11 16.94 0.27
CA HIS A 224 2.63 18.15 0.91
C HIS A 224 3.72 17.87 1.96
N GLY A 225 3.90 16.61 2.34
CA GLY A 225 4.86 16.17 3.35
C GLY A 225 4.19 15.91 4.72
N PRO A 226 4.85 15.18 5.63
CA PRO A 226 6.23 14.68 5.52
C PRO A 226 6.35 13.24 4.97
N HIS A 227 5.26 12.63 4.49
CA HIS A 227 5.19 11.19 4.18
C HIS A 227 5.58 10.85 2.73
N ALA A 228 6.64 11.47 2.24
CA ALA A 228 7.21 11.18 0.93
C ALA A 228 8.72 11.42 0.91
N SER A 229 9.44 10.62 0.13
CA SER A 229 10.90 10.70 -0.01
C SER A 229 11.30 10.59 -1.49
N PRO A 230 12.29 11.37 -1.97
CA PRO A 230 13.14 12.29 -1.20
C PRO A 230 12.48 13.64 -0.87
N LEU A 231 11.46 14.04 -1.65
CA LEU A 231 10.69 15.26 -1.46
C LEU A 231 9.19 14.94 -1.58
N PRO A 232 8.31 15.81 -1.02
CA PRO A 232 6.87 15.72 -1.25
C PRO A 232 6.51 15.57 -2.73
N LEU A 233 5.48 14.78 -3.02
CA LEU A 233 5.10 14.46 -4.40
C LEU A 233 4.80 15.70 -5.22
N ALA A 234 4.11 16.70 -4.65
CA ALA A 234 3.79 17.95 -5.35
C ALA A 234 5.03 18.80 -5.69
N LYS A 235 6.16 18.58 -5.01
CA LYS A 235 7.44 19.24 -5.33
C LYS A 235 8.24 18.48 -6.39
N THR A 236 8.14 17.16 -6.39
CA THR A 236 8.88 16.29 -7.33
C THR A 236 8.18 16.22 -8.69
N CYS A 237 6.85 16.18 -8.70
CA CYS A 237 6.01 16.04 -9.89
C CYS A 237 4.94 17.15 -9.87
N PRO A 238 5.30 18.42 -10.16
CA PRO A 238 4.33 19.50 -10.13
C PRO A 238 3.25 19.31 -11.22
N PRO A 239 1.98 19.62 -10.94
CA PRO A 239 0.94 19.60 -11.96
C PRO A 239 1.30 20.59 -13.08
N SER A 240 1.16 20.14 -14.33
CA SER A 240 1.35 20.95 -15.54
C SER A 240 0.22 21.93 -15.76
#